data_AF-A0A1Y0EF93-F1
#
_entry.id   AF-A0A1Y0EF93-F1
#
_cell.length_a   1.000
_cell.length_b   1.000
_cell.length_c   1.000
_cell.angle_alpha   90.00
_cell.angle_beta   90.00
_cell.angle_gamma   90.00
#
_symmetry.space_group_name_H-M   'P 1'
#
loop_
_entity.id
_entity.type
_entity.pdbx_description
1 polymer ?
#
loop_
_entity_poly.entity_id
_entity_poly.type
_entity_poly.pdbx_seq_one_letter_code
_entity_poly.pdbx_strand_id
1 'polypeptide(L)'
;MTHDDRQQLVTRLTTLAADRCIFVGGARLLSRAGAPAPLPALIAEIDATVLARTLVFDIDGIVLRMAVAGRRLQGLIDVTGGAPPSPDLTGQVLVQDDLATTQMLGSFLAALCKDARQVTVRAQPAVPLGSPSDAGIPATTLARLWQMAKHGRAQSVMAHFLAANSPAIRDFIQITGGMITATQGDTAQLDLIWRNQLSAFQYRQKAIFPDQSGPLLVCLDTALAQDRAAAIAVTGEEVSIFAYHPAAISAILASWRSITA
;
A
#
# COMPACT_ATOMS: atom_id res chain seq x y z
N MET A 1 -31.04 2.59 5.32
CA MET A 1 -29.60 2.64 5.59
C MET A 1 -29.23 1.40 6.35
N THR A 2 -28.49 0.50 5.72
CA THR A 2 -28.07 -0.76 6.34
C THR A 2 -26.93 -0.50 7.33
N HIS A 3 -26.66 -1.45 8.21
CA HIS A 3 -25.57 -1.36 9.18
C HIS A 3 -24.19 -1.18 8.49
N ASP A 4 -24.03 -1.77 7.30
CA ASP A 4 -22.86 -1.64 6.42
C ASP A 4 -22.65 -0.21 5.90
N ASP A 5 -23.71 0.48 5.48
CA ASP A 5 -23.61 1.85 4.98
C ASP A 5 -23.02 2.78 6.05
N ARG A 6 -23.42 2.57 7.31
CA ARG A 6 -22.97 3.37 8.45
C ARG A 6 -21.53 3.06 8.85
N GLN A 7 -21.10 1.79 8.78
CA GLN A 7 -19.69 1.43 9.01
C GLN A 7 -18.77 1.94 7.90
N GLN A 8 -19.21 1.91 6.64
CA GLN A 8 -18.47 2.51 5.54
C GLN A 8 -18.34 4.03 5.69
N LEU A 9 -19.39 4.71 6.15
CA LEU A 9 -19.38 6.15 6.41
C LEU A 9 -18.43 6.52 7.55
N VAL A 10 -18.48 5.80 8.68
CA VAL A 10 -17.57 6.01 9.81
C VAL A 10 -16.12 5.74 9.40
N THR A 11 -15.86 4.67 8.67
CA THR A 11 -14.51 4.36 8.16
C THR A 11 -14.00 5.51 7.29
N ARG A 12 -14.80 6.00 6.34
CA ARG A 12 -14.44 7.12 5.46
C ARG A 12 -14.20 8.42 6.21
N LEU A 13 -15.05 8.75 7.19
CA LEU A 13 -14.88 9.95 8.02
C LEU A 13 -13.60 9.87 8.86
N THR A 14 -13.27 8.68 9.36
CA THR A 14 -12.04 8.46 10.13
C THR A 14 -10.80 8.53 9.23
N THR A 15 -10.87 8.00 8.01
CA THR A 15 -9.80 8.15 7.00
C THR A 15 -9.61 9.61 6.58
N LEU A 16 -10.70 10.35 6.33
CA LEU A 16 -10.65 11.79 6.01
C LEU A 16 -10.09 12.64 7.15
N ALA A 17 -10.41 12.29 8.41
CA ALA A 17 -9.89 12.99 9.59
C ALA A 17 -8.42 12.64 9.90
N ALA A 18 -7.95 11.46 9.47
CA ALA A 18 -6.57 11.00 9.67
C ALA A 18 -5.62 11.43 8.53
N ASP A 19 -6.15 11.81 7.36
CA ASP A 19 -5.36 12.20 6.18
C ASP A 19 -4.68 13.55 6.38
N ARG A 20 -3.50 13.53 7.01
CA ARG A 20 -2.52 14.61 6.84
C ARG A 20 -2.05 14.59 5.38
N CYS A 21 -2.72 15.34 4.53
CA CYS A 21 -2.34 15.51 3.13
C CYS A 21 -0.94 16.13 3.07
N ILE A 22 0.05 15.35 2.64
CA ILE A 22 1.41 15.83 2.37
C ILE A 22 1.43 16.39 0.94
N PHE A 23 2.01 17.57 0.76
CA PHE A 23 2.16 18.21 -0.54
C PHE A 23 3.63 18.27 -0.96
N VAL A 24 3.91 17.94 -2.22
CA VAL A 24 5.24 18.04 -2.84
C VAL A 24 5.10 18.86 -4.11
N GLY A 25 5.78 20.02 -4.18
CA GLY A 25 5.75 20.89 -5.36
C GLY A 25 4.37 21.45 -5.72
N GLY A 26 3.43 21.52 -4.76
CA GLY A 26 2.04 21.94 -5.00
C GLY A 26 1.12 20.84 -5.52
N ALA A 27 1.59 19.59 -5.59
CA ALA A 27 0.77 18.41 -5.81
C ALA A 27 0.57 17.65 -4.50
N ARG A 28 -0.57 16.97 -4.34
CA ARG A 28 -0.78 16.10 -3.19
C ARG A 28 -0.05 14.78 -3.41
N LEU A 29 0.69 14.32 -2.41
CA LEU A 29 1.38 13.04 -2.42
C LEU A 29 0.37 11.91 -2.19
N LEU A 30 0.32 10.95 -3.11
CA LEU A 30 -0.51 9.75 -3.01
C LEU A 30 0.28 8.51 -2.60
N SER A 31 1.53 8.39 -3.06
CA SER A 31 2.41 7.26 -2.74
C SER A 31 3.86 7.73 -2.72
N ARG A 32 4.64 7.21 -1.76
CA ARG A 32 6.09 7.39 -1.68
C ARG A 32 6.77 6.08 -1.34
N ALA A 33 7.85 5.76 -2.05
CA ALA A 33 8.55 4.49 -1.96
C ALA A 33 7.61 3.27 -2.08
N GLY A 34 6.55 3.39 -2.89
CA GLY A 34 5.54 2.35 -3.10
C GLY A 34 4.48 2.22 -1.99
N ALA A 35 4.47 3.11 -0.99
CA ALA A 35 3.51 3.10 0.11
C ALA A 35 2.66 4.40 0.18
N PRO A 36 1.31 4.30 0.22
CA PRO A 36 0.52 3.12 -0.14
C PRO A 36 0.78 2.68 -1.58
N ALA A 37 0.35 1.47 -1.95
CA ALA A 37 0.57 0.93 -3.30
C ALA A 37 0.03 1.93 -4.37
N PRO A 38 0.84 2.30 -5.38
CA PRO A 38 0.52 3.36 -6.34
C PRO A 38 -0.84 3.22 -7.05
N LEU A 39 -1.11 2.07 -7.68
CA LEU A 39 -2.34 1.85 -8.45
C LEU A 39 -3.60 1.92 -7.55
N PRO A 40 -3.64 1.27 -6.37
CA PRO A 40 -4.71 1.48 -5.40
C PRO A 40 -4.91 2.95 -4.99
N ALA A 41 -3.84 3.71 -4.82
CA ALA A 41 -3.92 5.12 -4.46
C ALA A 41 -4.56 5.97 -5.57
N LEU A 42 -4.26 5.67 -6.85
CA LEU A 42 -4.94 6.26 -8.01
C LEU A 42 -6.46 5.97 -7.98
N ILE A 43 -6.84 4.71 -7.75
CA ILE A 43 -8.25 4.31 -7.73
C ILE A 43 -9.01 4.97 -6.57
N ALA A 44 -8.38 5.07 -5.39
CA ALA A 44 -8.93 5.79 -4.25
C ALA A 44 -9.17 7.27 -4.57
N GLU A 45 -8.25 7.89 -5.31
CA GLU A 45 -8.40 9.27 -5.75
C GLU A 45 -9.59 9.47 -6.71
N ILE A 46 -9.77 8.54 -7.64
CA ILE A 46 -10.93 8.52 -8.53
C ILE A 46 -12.22 8.36 -7.71
N ASP A 47 -12.23 7.46 -6.72
CA ASP A 47 -13.41 7.21 -5.87
C ASP A 47 -13.77 8.41 -4.98
N ALA A 48 -12.78 9.20 -4.55
CA ALA A 48 -12.97 10.41 -3.77
C ALA A 48 -13.49 11.60 -4.61
N THR A 49 -13.35 11.54 -5.94
CA THR A 49 -13.69 12.63 -6.84
C THR A 49 -15.17 12.59 -7.24
N VAL A 50 -15.99 13.42 -6.59
CA VAL A 50 -17.44 13.50 -6.85
C VAL A 50 -17.77 14.44 -8.01
N LEU A 51 -17.18 15.64 -8.03
CA LEU A 51 -17.42 16.63 -9.08
C LEU A 51 -16.55 16.35 -10.31
N ALA A 52 -17.04 16.69 -11.49
CA ALA A 52 -16.27 16.58 -12.73
C ALA A 52 -14.97 17.38 -12.63
N ARG A 53 -13.84 16.68 -12.80
CA ARG A 53 -12.49 17.25 -12.75
C ARG A 53 -11.57 16.48 -13.69
N THR A 54 -10.50 17.15 -14.11
CA THR A 54 -9.36 16.45 -14.68
C THR A 54 -8.36 16.17 -13.55
N LEU A 55 -8.07 14.90 -13.30
CA LEU A 55 -7.01 14.50 -12.38
C LEU A 55 -5.71 14.38 -13.16
N VAL A 56 -4.68 15.06 -12.69
CA VAL A 56 -3.32 15.02 -13.25
C VAL A 56 -2.44 14.26 -12.29
N PHE A 57 -2.11 13.03 -12.63
CA PHE A 57 -1.18 12.20 -11.88
C PHE A 57 0.23 12.36 -12.42
N ASP A 58 1.20 12.53 -11.54
CA ASP A 58 2.62 12.46 -11.87
C ASP A 58 3.20 11.21 -11.20
N ILE A 59 3.70 10.28 -12.02
CA ILE A 59 4.32 9.02 -11.63
C ILE A 59 5.78 9.06 -12.09
N ASP A 60 6.68 9.45 -11.20
CA ASP A 60 8.12 9.62 -11.48
C ASP A 60 8.43 10.41 -12.77
N GLY A 61 7.68 11.48 -13.04
CA GLY A 61 7.84 12.32 -14.23
C GLY A 61 6.98 11.93 -15.44
N ILE A 62 6.26 10.80 -15.37
CA ILE A 62 5.23 10.43 -16.33
C ILE A 62 3.92 11.07 -15.90
N VAL A 63 3.36 11.94 -16.72
CA VAL A 63 2.16 12.71 -16.40
C VAL A 63 0.94 12.15 -17.12
N LEU A 64 -0.05 11.70 -16.36
CA LEU A 64 -1.32 11.16 -16.83
C LEU A 64 -2.43 12.17 -16.55
N ARG A 65 -3.24 12.49 -17.56
CA ARG A 65 -4.42 13.34 -17.41
C ARG A 65 -5.67 12.49 -17.61
N MET A 66 -6.52 12.40 -16.59
CA MET A 66 -7.71 11.57 -16.61
C MET A 66 -8.97 12.40 -16.36
N ALA A 67 -10.03 12.13 -17.12
CA ALA A 67 -11.34 12.70 -16.89
C ALA A 67 -12.09 11.87 -15.83
N VAL A 68 -12.53 12.50 -14.74
CA VAL A 68 -13.21 11.83 -13.63
C VAL A 68 -14.44 12.63 -13.21
N ALA A 69 -15.57 11.95 -13.04
CA ALA A 69 -16.81 12.55 -12.58
C ALA A 69 -17.66 11.52 -11.83
N GLY A 70 -18.35 11.95 -10.76
CA GLY A 70 -19.29 11.09 -10.04
C GLY A 70 -18.67 9.81 -9.49
N ARG A 71 -17.38 9.83 -9.12
CA ARG A 71 -16.60 8.67 -8.64
C ARG A 71 -16.34 7.62 -9.74
N ARG A 72 -16.35 8.05 -11.00
CA ARG A 72 -16.16 7.20 -12.19
C ARG A 72 -15.03 7.75 -13.04
N LEU A 73 -14.20 6.86 -13.56
CA LEU A 73 -13.21 7.20 -14.59
C LEU A 73 -13.92 7.26 -15.94
N GLN A 74 -13.89 8.41 -16.58
CA GLN A 74 -14.45 8.61 -17.92
C GLN A 74 -13.45 8.23 -19.01
N GLY A 75 -12.15 8.40 -18.77
CA GLY A 75 -11.11 7.97 -19.68
C GLY A 75 -9.80 8.74 -19.53
N LEU A 76 -8.84 8.40 -20.39
CA LEU A 76 -7.51 8.98 -20.43
C LEU A 76 -7.47 10.10 -21.47
N ILE A 77 -7.19 11.32 -21.02
CA ILE A 77 -7.14 12.52 -21.88
C ILE A 77 -5.80 12.59 -22.61
N ASP A 78 -4.70 12.36 -21.90
CA ASP A 78 -3.34 12.49 -22.42
C ASP A 78 -2.32 11.80 -21.50
N VAL A 79 -1.18 11.42 -22.08
CA VAL A 79 0.01 10.90 -21.39
C VAL A 79 1.24 11.62 -21.92
N THR A 80 2.00 12.24 -21.01
CA THR A 80 3.26 12.90 -21.36
C THR A 80 4.41 12.42 -20.48
N GLY A 81 5.65 12.65 -20.93
CA GLY A 81 6.87 12.33 -20.18
C GLY A 81 7.32 10.88 -20.33
N GLY A 82 8.09 10.57 -21.37
CA GLY A 82 8.87 9.32 -21.50
C GLY A 82 8.12 8.00 -21.33
N ALA A 83 6.78 8.00 -21.39
CA ALA A 83 5.98 6.82 -21.12
C ALA A 83 6.29 5.69 -22.13
N PRO A 84 6.17 4.41 -21.74
CA PRO A 84 6.09 3.32 -22.71
C PRO A 84 5.01 3.65 -23.74
N PRO A 85 5.15 3.18 -25.01
CA PRO A 85 4.21 3.49 -26.08
C PRO A 85 2.79 3.27 -25.56
N SER A 86 2.05 4.38 -25.44
CA SER A 86 0.68 4.32 -24.96
C SER A 86 -0.10 3.50 -25.98
N PRO A 87 -0.85 2.47 -25.55
CA PRO A 87 -1.85 1.89 -26.42
C PRO A 87 -2.81 3.00 -26.86
N ASP A 88 -3.55 2.80 -27.96
CA ASP A 88 -4.45 3.79 -28.57
C ASP A 88 -5.67 4.10 -27.66
N LEU A 89 -5.42 4.60 -26.44
CA LEU A 89 -6.36 4.80 -25.33
C LEU A 89 -6.63 6.29 -25.09
N THR A 90 -5.74 7.14 -25.59
CA THR A 90 -5.82 8.59 -25.41
C THR A 90 -7.03 9.14 -26.16
N GLY A 91 -7.85 9.93 -25.48
CA GLY A 91 -9.07 10.50 -26.05
C GLY A 91 -10.25 9.51 -26.11
N GLN A 92 -10.09 8.26 -25.69
CA GLN A 92 -11.18 7.30 -25.66
C GLN A 92 -12.01 7.41 -24.39
N VAL A 93 -13.33 7.34 -24.56
CA VAL A 93 -14.29 7.25 -23.47
C VAL A 93 -14.37 5.79 -23.02
N LEU A 94 -14.21 5.56 -21.72
CA LEU A 94 -14.41 4.24 -21.12
C LEU A 94 -15.89 3.94 -21.01
N VAL A 95 -16.31 2.86 -21.66
CA VAL A 95 -17.67 2.34 -21.59
C VAL A 95 -17.66 1.04 -20.80
N GLN A 96 -18.67 0.83 -19.95
CA GLN A 96 -18.74 -0.34 -19.07
C GLN A 96 -18.72 -1.68 -19.83
N ASP A 97 -19.26 -1.71 -21.05
CA ASP A 97 -19.34 -2.92 -21.89
C ASP A 97 -18.05 -3.19 -22.70
N ASP A 98 -17.13 -2.22 -22.77
CA ASP A 98 -15.83 -2.38 -23.41
C ASP A 98 -14.77 -2.82 -22.39
N LEU A 99 -14.83 -4.11 -22.07
CA LEU A 99 -13.88 -4.75 -21.16
C LEU A 99 -12.46 -4.77 -21.72
N ALA A 100 -12.28 -4.81 -23.04
CA ALA A 100 -10.96 -4.88 -23.67
C ALA A 100 -10.18 -3.58 -23.43
N THR A 101 -10.80 -2.43 -23.73
CA THR A 101 -10.20 -1.10 -23.49
C THR A 101 -9.96 -0.88 -22.00
N THR A 102 -10.90 -1.29 -21.15
CA THR A 102 -10.78 -1.19 -19.69
C THR A 102 -9.60 -2.01 -19.14
N GLN A 103 -9.40 -3.24 -19.63
CA GLN A 103 -8.29 -4.11 -19.23
C GLN A 103 -6.94 -3.60 -19.75
N MET A 104 -6.93 -3.07 -20.96
CA MET A 104 -5.73 -2.46 -21.57
C MET A 104 -5.26 -1.26 -20.76
N LEU A 105 -6.17 -0.37 -20.37
CA LEU A 105 -5.87 0.75 -19.48
C LEU A 105 -5.37 0.28 -18.11
N GLY A 106 -6.03 -0.73 -17.52
CA GLY A 106 -5.60 -1.29 -16.23
C GLY A 106 -4.17 -1.85 -16.29
N SER A 107 -3.83 -2.57 -17.36
CA SER A 107 -2.50 -3.13 -17.57
C SER A 107 -1.44 -2.04 -17.78
N PHE A 108 -1.78 -1.00 -18.53
CA PHE A 108 -0.94 0.18 -18.71
C PHE A 108 -0.65 0.89 -17.39
N LEU A 109 -1.68 1.19 -16.58
CA LEU A 109 -1.51 1.83 -15.28
C LEU A 109 -0.73 0.95 -14.29
N ALA A 110 -0.98 -0.37 -14.29
CA ALA A 110 -0.22 -1.31 -13.47
C ALA A 110 1.26 -1.33 -13.84
N ALA A 111 1.60 -1.28 -15.14
CA ALA A 111 2.98 -1.23 -15.60
C ALA A 111 3.68 0.06 -15.15
N LEU A 112 3.02 1.22 -15.25
CA LEU A 112 3.55 2.48 -14.75
C LEU A 112 3.74 2.48 -13.23
N CYS A 113 2.80 1.86 -12.51
CA CYS A 113 2.79 1.82 -11.06
C CYS A 113 3.76 0.80 -10.43
N LYS A 114 4.26 -0.16 -11.21
CA LYS A 114 5.04 -1.30 -10.70
C LYS A 114 6.32 -0.86 -9.99
N ASP A 115 7.05 0.09 -10.58
CA ASP A 115 8.36 0.55 -10.10
C ASP A 115 8.32 2.03 -9.64
N ALA A 116 7.11 2.58 -9.46
CA ALA A 116 6.90 3.97 -9.10
C ALA A 116 7.39 4.27 -7.68
N ARG A 117 8.35 5.18 -7.57
CA ARG A 117 8.89 5.68 -6.30
C ARG A 117 8.03 6.78 -5.72
N GLN A 118 7.38 7.58 -6.57
CA GLN A 118 6.52 8.65 -6.13
C GLN A 118 5.31 8.80 -7.05
N VAL A 119 4.15 8.97 -6.42
CA VAL A 119 2.93 9.36 -7.12
C VAL A 119 2.37 10.61 -6.47
N THR A 120 2.09 11.62 -7.29
CA THR A 120 1.38 12.81 -6.85
C THR A 120 0.16 13.08 -7.72
N VAL A 121 -0.79 13.86 -7.21
CA VAL A 121 -1.98 14.27 -7.95
C VAL A 121 -2.27 15.76 -7.82
N ARG A 122 -2.78 16.34 -8.90
CA ARG A 122 -3.40 17.68 -8.93
C ARG A 122 -4.77 17.59 -9.59
N ALA A 123 -5.74 18.31 -9.04
CA ALA A 123 -7.02 18.50 -9.69
C ALA A 123 -7.00 19.75 -10.57
N GLN A 124 -7.55 19.65 -11.78
CA GLN A 124 -7.72 20.73 -12.74
C GLN A 124 -9.21 20.91 -13.10
N PRO A 125 -9.59 22.05 -13.71
CA PRO A 125 -10.90 22.20 -14.34
C PRO A 125 -11.20 21.01 -15.27
N ALA A 126 -12.47 20.60 -15.32
CA ALA A 126 -12.87 19.48 -16.17
C ALA A 126 -12.60 19.80 -17.64
N VAL A 127 -11.84 18.92 -18.29
CA VAL A 127 -11.73 18.87 -19.75
C VAL A 127 -12.80 17.90 -20.26
N PRO A 128 -13.63 18.30 -21.24
CA PRO A 128 -14.63 17.41 -21.81
C PRO A 128 -13.97 16.18 -22.44
N LEU A 129 -14.50 15.00 -22.11
CA LEU A 129 -14.16 13.74 -22.76
C LEU A 129 -15.47 13.00 -23.01
N GLY A 130 -15.83 12.80 -24.28
CA GLY A 130 -17.13 12.23 -24.66
C GLY A 130 -18.32 13.14 -24.38
N SER A 131 -19.51 12.53 -24.38
CA SER A 131 -20.77 13.18 -23.98
C SER A 131 -20.93 13.14 -22.45
N PRO A 132 -21.55 14.15 -21.82
CA PRO A 132 -21.90 14.12 -20.39
C PRO A 132 -22.78 12.92 -19.98
N SER A 133 -23.46 12.30 -20.95
CA SER A 133 -24.27 11.09 -20.77
C SER A 133 -23.44 9.80 -20.71
N ASP A 134 -22.18 9.83 -21.12
CA ASP A 134 -21.35 8.64 -21.21
C ASP A 134 -20.95 8.20 -19.79
N ALA A 135 -21.51 7.07 -19.38
CA ALA A 135 -21.31 6.52 -18.05
C ALA A 135 -19.92 5.88 -17.98
N GLY A 136 -18.93 6.66 -17.53
CA GLY A 136 -17.61 6.15 -17.16
C GLY A 136 -17.71 5.01 -16.13
N ILE A 137 -16.58 4.35 -15.86
CA ILE A 137 -16.57 3.14 -15.03
C ILE A 137 -16.37 3.52 -13.55
N PRO A 138 -17.24 3.08 -12.62
CA PRO A 138 -17.07 3.34 -11.19
C PRO A 138 -15.73 2.85 -10.66
N ALA A 139 -15.09 3.62 -9.79
CA ALA A 139 -13.81 3.26 -9.17
C ALA A 139 -13.86 1.88 -8.47
N THR A 140 -14.99 1.55 -7.83
CA THR A 140 -15.24 0.23 -7.23
C THR A 140 -15.23 -0.91 -8.26
N THR A 141 -15.75 -0.66 -9.45
CA THR A 141 -15.74 -1.64 -10.56
C THR A 141 -14.34 -1.78 -11.13
N LEU A 142 -13.61 -0.67 -11.30
CA LEU A 142 -12.21 -0.67 -11.71
C LEU A 142 -11.33 -1.45 -10.74
N ALA A 143 -11.48 -1.23 -9.42
CA ALA A 143 -10.75 -1.95 -8.38
C ALA A 143 -10.94 -3.48 -8.49
N ARG A 144 -12.15 -3.92 -8.82
CA ARG A 144 -12.49 -5.34 -9.02
C ARG A 144 -11.93 -5.87 -10.34
N LEU A 145 -12.12 -5.14 -11.44
CA LEU A 145 -11.69 -5.56 -12.78
C LEU A 145 -10.17 -5.63 -12.90
N TRP A 146 -9.47 -4.65 -12.31
CA TRP A 146 -8.02 -4.58 -12.32
C TRP A 146 -7.38 -5.39 -11.21
N GLN A 147 -8.18 -6.17 -10.46
CA GLN A 147 -7.77 -7.10 -9.41
C GLN A 147 -6.54 -6.61 -8.64
N MET A 148 -6.74 -5.75 -7.64
CA MET A 148 -5.76 -5.42 -6.59
C MET A 148 -5.22 -6.63 -5.78
N ALA A 149 -5.30 -7.85 -6.33
CA ALA A 149 -4.72 -9.11 -5.87
C ALA A 149 -4.13 -9.83 -7.10
N LYS A 150 -2.87 -9.63 -7.47
CA LYS A 150 -1.70 -9.97 -6.64
C LYS A 150 -1.33 -8.81 -5.71
N HIS A 151 -1.51 -9.07 -4.43
CA HIS A 151 -1.91 -8.13 -3.39
C HIS A 151 -1.15 -6.81 -3.26
N GLY A 152 -1.92 -5.74 -3.16
CA GLY A 152 -1.50 -4.49 -2.53
C GLY A 152 -2.53 -4.03 -1.51
N ARG A 153 -2.84 -4.85 -0.49
CA ARG A 153 -3.16 -4.26 0.83
C ARG A 153 -2.02 -3.28 1.08
N ALA A 154 -2.28 -2.00 1.39
CA ALA A 154 -1.21 -1.05 1.70
C ALA A 154 -0.20 -1.80 2.56
N GLN A 155 1.01 -1.99 2.01
CA GLN A 155 1.96 -2.95 2.56
C GLN A 155 2.09 -2.55 4.02
N SER A 156 1.67 -3.45 4.91
CA SER A 156 1.63 -3.09 6.32
C SER A 156 3.03 -2.71 6.77
N VAL A 157 3.14 -1.89 7.80
CA VAL A 157 4.43 -1.43 8.30
C VAL A 157 5.38 -2.62 8.50
N MET A 158 4.84 -3.74 9.03
CA MET A 158 5.57 -4.99 9.15
C MET A 158 5.99 -5.60 7.81
N ALA A 159 5.06 -5.71 6.85
CA ALA A 159 5.37 -6.27 5.54
C ALA A 159 6.40 -5.42 4.79
N HIS A 160 6.36 -4.09 4.93
CA HIS A 160 7.31 -3.16 4.31
C HIS A 160 8.70 -3.33 4.91
N PHE A 161 8.76 -3.41 6.24
CA PHE A 161 9.99 -3.69 6.97
C PHE A 161 10.64 -5.02 6.54
N LEU A 162 9.87 -6.12 6.48
CA LEU A 162 10.39 -7.43 6.07
C LEU A 162 10.90 -7.41 4.63
N ALA A 163 10.18 -6.77 3.71
CA ALA A 163 10.60 -6.66 2.31
C ALA A 163 11.89 -5.83 2.16
N ALA A 164 11.97 -4.68 2.83
CA ALA A 164 13.13 -3.79 2.80
C ALA A 164 14.41 -4.45 3.34
N ASN A 165 14.26 -5.43 4.24
CA ASN A 165 15.36 -6.15 4.86
C ASN A 165 15.52 -7.59 4.33
N SER A 166 14.87 -7.96 3.23
CA SER A 166 14.92 -9.31 2.66
C SER A 166 16.32 -9.89 2.37
N PRO A 167 17.39 -9.10 2.09
CA PRO A 167 18.73 -9.66 1.98
C PRO A 167 19.27 -10.21 3.30
N ALA A 168 18.86 -9.61 4.43
CA ALA A 168 19.31 -9.93 5.78
C ALA A 168 18.31 -10.81 6.56
N ILE A 169 17.03 -10.73 6.23
CA ILE A 169 15.93 -11.48 6.86
C ILE A 169 15.39 -12.49 5.86
N ARG A 170 15.89 -13.71 5.94
CA ARG A 170 15.51 -14.79 5.01
C ARG A 170 14.39 -15.66 5.54
N ASP A 171 14.35 -15.83 6.86
CA ASP A 171 13.41 -16.70 7.54
C ASP A 171 12.56 -15.88 8.52
N PHE A 172 11.23 -15.94 8.38
CA PHE A 172 10.32 -15.22 9.28
C PHE A 172 8.95 -15.90 9.40
N ILE A 173 8.28 -15.57 10.50
CA ILE A 173 6.85 -15.79 10.73
C ILE A 173 6.23 -14.43 11.00
N GLN A 174 5.16 -14.10 10.27
CA GLN A 174 4.35 -12.89 10.47
C GLN A 174 2.99 -13.28 11.02
N ILE A 175 2.54 -12.54 12.03
CA ILE A 175 1.27 -12.70 12.72
C ILE A 175 0.52 -11.38 12.67
N THR A 176 -0.79 -11.44 12.42
CA THR A 176 -1.70 -10.29 12.52
C THR A 176 -2.93 -10.72 13.29
N GLY A 177 -3.28 -10.00 14.35
CA GLY A 177 -4.47 -10.32 15.17
C GLY A 177 -4.40 -11.73 15.79
N GLY A 178 -3.20 -12.20 16.12
CA GLY A 178 -2.97 -13.53 16.72
C GLY A 178 -2.94 -14.71 15.74
N MET A 179 -3.17 -14.48 14.44
CA MET A 179 -3.13 -15.51 13.40
C MET A 179 -1.86 -15.36 12.55
N ILE A 180 -1.20 -16.48 12.24
CA ILE A 180 -0.06 -16.49 11.30
C ILE A 180 -0.58 -16.09 9.91
N THR A 181 -0.08 -14.99 9.37
CA THR A 181 -0.49 -14.42 8.08
C THR A 181 0.52 -14.64 6.97
N ALA A 182 1.81 -14.79 7.30
CA ALA A 182 2.85 -15.14 6.34
C ALA A 182 4.00 -15.91 7.01
N THR A 183 4.67 -16.75 6.23
CA THR A 183 5.92 -17.42 6.61
C THR A 183 6.87 -17.44 5.43
N GLN A 184 8.16 -17.42 5.70
CA GLN A 184 9.20 -17.56 4.67
C GLN A 184 10.39 -18.31 5.26
N GLY A 185 11.04 -19.15 4.45
CA GLY A 185 12.29 -19.81 4.80
C GLY A 185 12.14 -20.98 5.79
N ASP A 186 13.22 -21.31 6.50
CA ASP A 186 13.19 -22.34 7.56
C ASP A 186 12.75 -21.73 8.89
N THR A 187 11.48 -21.96 9.23
CA THR A 187 10.84 -21.36 10.41
C THR A 187 10.73 -22.32 11.59
N ALA A 188 11.31 -23.52 11.55
CA ALA A 188 11.09 -24.53 12.60
C ALA A 188 11.53 -24.05 13.99
N GLN A 189 12.71 -23.43 14.09
CA GLN A 189 13.20 -22.85 15.34
C GLN A 189 12.43 -21.59 15.75
N LEU A 190 11.97 -20.80 14.78
CA LEU A 190 11.15 -19.61 15.04
C LEU A 190 9.77 -19.96 15.59
N ASP A 191 9.15 -21.03 15.09
CA ASP A 191 7.87 -21.53 15.58
C ASP A 191 7.98 -22.03 17.04
N LEU A 192 9.11 -22.66 17.40
CA LEU A 192 9.38 -23.05 18.78
C LEU A 192 9.49 -21.84 19.73
N ILE A 193 10.21 -20.79 19.31
CA ILE A 193 10.32 -19.55 20.11
C ILE A 193 8.94 -18.90 20.23
N TRP A 194 8.20 -18.81 19.12
CA TRP A 194 6.86 -18.24 19.09
C TRP A 194 5.91 -18.93 20.08
N ARG A 195 5.75 -20.26 19.96
CA ARG A 195 4.79 -21.01 20.76
C ARG A 195 5.14 -21.05 22.24
N ASN A 196 6.43 -21.16 22.56
CA ASN A 196 6.85 -21.46 23.93
C ASN A 196 7.21 -20.22 24.74
N GLN A 197 7.69 -19.15 24.10
CA GLN A 197 8.35 -18.04 24.81
C GLN A 197 7.65 -16.70 24.61
N LEU A 198 6.99 -16.47 23.47
CA LEU A 198 6.53 -15.12 23.16
C LEU A 198 5.40 -14.64 24.07
N SER A 199 4.40 -15.48 24.35
CA SER A 199 3.28 -15.10 25.22
C SER A 199 3.76 -14.71 26.63
N ALA A 200 4.71 -15.46 27.17
CA ALA A 200 5.33 -15.16 28.47
C ALA A 200 6.17 -13.88 28.43
N PHE A 201 6.91 -13.65 27.33
CA PHE A 201 7.68 -12.44 27.11
C PHE A 201 6.77 -11.21 27.04
N GLN A 202 5.73 -11.22 26.20
CA GLN A 202 4.79 -10.11 26.05
C GLN A 202 4.06 -9.79 27.36
N TYR A 203 3.69 -10.82 28.13
CA TYR A 203 3.10 -10.64 29.45
C TYR A 203 4.04 -9.89 30.40
N ARG A 204 5.31 -10.32 30.50
CA ARG A 204 6.31 -9.66 31.36
C ARG A 204 6.66 -8.26 30.86
N GLN A 205 6.77 -8.09 29.55
CA GLN A 205 7.08 -6.79 28.97
C GLN A 205 5.99 -5.76 29.30
N LYS A 206 4.71 -6.12 29.14
CA LYS A 206 3.59 -5.24 29.52
C LYS A 206 3.58 -4.91 31.01
N ALA A 207 4.00 -5.83 31.86
CA ALA A 207 4.13 -5.58 33.30
C ALA A 207 5.25 -4.59 33.64
N ILE A 208 6.35 -4.58 32.87
CA ILE A 208 7.51 -3.70 33.10
C ILE A 208 7.32 -2.33 32.42
N PHE A 209 6.70 -2.30 31.25
CA PHE A 209 6.51 -1.08 30.45
C PHE A 209 5.03 -0.90 30.07
N PRO A 210 4.17 -0.52 31.03
CA PRO A 210 2.72 -0.43 30.82
C PRO A 210 2.32 0.62 29.76
N ASP A 211 3.10 1.70 29.63
CA ASP A 211 2.79 2.83 28.75
C ASP A 211 3.45 2.72 27.35
N GLN A 212 4.14 1.63 27.04
CA GLN A 212 4.87 1.48 25.78
C GLN A 212 3.90 1.22 24.61
N SER A 213 3.38 2.31 24.04
CA SER A 213 2.29 2.31 23.06
C SER A 213 2.80 2.48 21.61
N GLY A 214 3.99 1.94 21.32
CA GLY A 214 4.72 2.24 20.10
C GLY A 214 5.36 1.03 19.44
N PRO A 215 5.87 1.20 18.20
CA PRO A 215 6.61 0.19 17.47
C PRO A 215 7.83 -0.29 18.26
N LEU A 216 8.02 -1.61 18.33
CA LEU A 216 9.07 -2.24 19.13
C LEU A 216 9.85 -3.24 18.28
N LEU A 217 11.16 -3.26 18.46
CA LEU A 217 12.04 -4.29 17.92
C LEU A 217 12.90 -4.83 19.07
N VAL A 218 12.77 -6.14 19.35
CA VAL A 218 13.48 -6.85 20.42
C VAL A 218 14.44 -7.83 19.79
N CYS A 219 15.73 -7.71 20.13
CA CYS A 219 16.76 -8.65 19.69
C CYS A 219 16.85 -9.81 20.67
N LEU A 220 16.82 -11.02 20.15
CA LEU A 220 17.02 -12.26 20.90
C LEU A 220 18.39 -12.81 20.50
N ASP A 221 19.42 -12.23 21.09
CA ASP A 221 20.79 -12.68 20.89
C ASP A 221 20.92 -14.13 21.38
N THR A 222 21.61 -14.97 20.61
CA THR A 222 21.84 -16.42 20.89
C THR A 222 20.61 -17.33 20.85
N ALA A 223 19.44 -16.85 20.43
CA ALA A 223 18.23 -17.67 20.38
C ALA A 223 18.24 -18.77 19.30
N LEU A 224 19.14 -18.67 18.31
CA LEU A 224 19.31 -19.63 17.22
C LEU A 224 20.74 -20.17 17.21
N ALA A 225 20.91 -21.37 16.69
CA ALA A 225 22.23 -21.96 16.47
C ALA A 225 22.89 -21.40 15.18
N GLN A 226 24.18 -21.66 14.99
CA GLN A 226 24.92 -21.47 13.72
C GLN A 226 24.95 -20.03 13.19
N ASP A 227 25.59 -19.10 13.92
CA ASP A 227 25.86 -17.72 13.48
C ASP A 227 24.61 -16.89 13.10
N ARG A 228 23.46 -17.26 13.66
CA ARG A 228 22.18 -16.59 13.44
C ARG A 228 21.63 -16.07 14.76
N ALA A 229 20.93 -14.95 14.68
CA ALA A 229 20.15 -14.40 15.79
C ALA A 229 18.68 -14.31 15.40
N ALA A 230 17.80 -14.22 16.39
CA ALA A 230 16.37 -13.95 16.17
C ALA A 230 16.00 -12.56 16.68
N ALA A 231 14.96 -11.98 16.13
CA ALA A 231 14.37 -10.76 16.64
C ALA A 231 12.84 -10.81 16.51
N ILE A 232 12.19 -10.00 17.33
CA ILE A 232 10.73 -9.82 17.33
C ILE A 232 10.44 -8.36 17.04
N ALA A 233 9.72 -8.10 15.95
CA ALA A 233 9.17 -6.79 15.62
C ALA A 233 7.68 -6.76 15.97
N VAL A 234 7.20 -5.63 16.52
CA VAL A 234 5.80 -5.42 16.90
C VAL A 234 5.34 -4.03 16.47
N THR A 235 4.23 -3.96 15.73
CA THR A 235 3.54 -2.72 15.31
C THR A 235 2.03 -2.88 15.42
N GLY A 236 1.42 -2.29 16.45
CA GLY A 236 -0.04 -2.43 16.67
C GLY A 236 -0.43 -3.90 16.88
N GLU A 237 -1.27 -4.43 15.99
CA GLU A 237 -1.71 -5.84 16.01
C GLU A 237 -0.82 -6.79 15.20
N GLU A 238 0.25 -6.26 14.59
CA GLU A 238 1.20 -7.05 13.80
C GLU A 238 2.44 -7.41 14.61
N VAL A 239 2.83 -8.67 14.51
CA VAL A 239 4.06 -9.19 15.11
C VAL A 239 4.80 -10.00 14.06
N SER A 240 6.12 -9.85 13.99
CA SER A 240 6.95 -10.80 13.25
C SER A 240 8.10 -11.28 14.11
N ILE A 241 8.31 -12.59 14.10
CA ILE A 241 9.55 -13.19 14.57
C ILE A 241 10.37 -13.61 13.35
N PHE A 242 11.63 -13.20 13.33
CA PHE A 242 12.47 -13.43 12.18
C PHE A 242 13.92 -13.69 12.59
N ALA A 243 14.64 -14.35 11.70
CA ALA A 243 16.03 -14.65 11.88
C ALA A 243 16.90 -13.80 10.96
N TYR A 244 18.07 -13.40 11.46
CA TYR A 244 18.99 -12.55 10.75
C TYR A 244 20.45 -12.89 11.10
N HIS A 245 21.39 -12.44 10.28
CA HIS A 245 22.81 -12.55 10.57
C HIS A 245 23.22 -11.42 11.54
N PRO A 246 23.92 -11.69 12.67
CA PRO A 246 24.24 -10.68 13.69
C PRO A 246 24.89 -9.40 13.13
N ALA A 247 25.76 -9.53 12.13
CA ALA A 247 26.39 -8.38 11.47
C ALA A 247 25.41 -7.40 10.79
N ALA A 248 24.17 -7.81 10.50
CA ALA A 248 23.16 -6.98 9.86
C ALA A 248 22.33 -6.14 10.86
N ILE A 249 22.52 -6.31 12.17
CA ILE A 249 21.61 -5.73 13.18
C ILE A 249 21.53 -4.21 13.11
N SER A 250 22.66 -3.54 12.90
CA SER A 250 22.70 -2.08 12.83
C SER A 250 21.87 -1.55 11.65
N ALA A 251 21.91 -2.24 10.51
CA ALA A 251 21.12 -1.89 9.33
C ALA A 251 19.62 -2.14 9.57
N ILE A 252 19.27 -3.27 10.19
CA ILE A 252 17.88 -3.62 10.52
C ILE A 252 17.28 -2.61 11.50
N LEU A 253 18.01 -2.23 12.56
CA LEU A 253 17.57 -1.23 13.54
C LEU A 253 17.36 0.16 12.89
N ALA A 254 18.27 0.56 12.01
CA ALA A 254 18.14 1.81 11.26
C ALA A 254 16.91 1.79 10.34
N SER A 255 16.68 0.68 9.63
CA SER A 255 15.51 0.47 8.78
C SER A 255 14.21 0.52 9.60
N TRP A 256 14.15 -0.19 10.73
CA TRP A 256 13.00 -0.18 11.63
C TRP A 256 12.62 1.24 12.04
N ARG A 257 13.59 2.00 12.59
CA ARG A 257 13.36 3.40 13.00
C ARG A 257 12.89 4.28 11.85
N SER A 258 13.44 4.10 10.64
CA SER A 258 13.04 4.89 9.49
C SER A 258 11.61 4.58 9.00
N ILE A 259 11.13 3.34 9.21
CA ILE A 259 9.83 2.88 8.73
C ILE A 259 8.73 3.16 9.75
N THR A 260 9.08 3.16 11.04
CA THR A 260 8.10 3.25 12.13
C THR A 260 8.06 4.59 12.86
N ALA A 261 8.97 5.53 12.55
CA ALA A 261 8.96 6.90 13.08
C ALA A 261 7.95 7.78 12.33
#